data_AF-A0A9D1M3G9-F1
#
_entry.id   AF-A0A9D1M3G9-F1
#
_cell.length_a   1.000
_cell.length_b   1.000
_cell.length_c   1.000
_cell.angle_alpha   90.00
_cell.angle_beta   90.00
_cell.angle_gamma   90.00
#
_symmetry.space_group_name_H-M   'P 1'
#
loop_
_entity.id
_entity.type
_entity.pdbx_description
1 polymer ?
#
loop_
_entity_poly.entity_id
_entity_poly.type
_entity_poly.pdbx_seq_one_letter_code
_entity_poly.pdbx_strand_id
1 'polypeptide(L)'
;MLFLKKFLLGLGALVLILVGGSGTQSSNLILQGGGFVGLIIGLVALYIFTKMAWRAMGCLPSFLVVIGIIVFILYAIGAFNNGIGGVGQSLQTFLGRQQQAMMSAQQQNGGQPMLDDGEYAPALDENFDTGIGENAYQRQQPSQPAQGNAFQQFMSSLGGAGQARNDQGFNPQALPSFTSPARVINGDTLQIQGRYFKLYGIDAPEANQTCADKTGRSYNCGRQAALWLKGWIGDNPLDCRIMQQDKKGNMVGTCALGEYDLGAALVNAGWAVAYTKYTDIYVPYEQQAQLNGNGLWQGKFYKPWDWRALQAQKPKIKVIKPKKRRENFLGL
;
A
#
# COMPACT_ATOMS: atom_id res chain seq x y z
N MET A 1 -13.30 -33.51 40.35
CA MET A 1 -14.71 -33.06 40.19
C MET A 1 -14.90 -31.85 39.25
N LEU A 2 -13.94 -30.93 39.12
CA LEU A 2 -14.07 -29.78 38.20
C LEU A 2 -14.08 -30.15 36.71
N PHE A 3 -13.45 -31.27 36.34
CA PHE A 3 -13.35 -31.71 34.94
C PHE A 3 -14.66 -32.31 34.40
N LEU A 4 -15.38 -33.07 35.24
CA LEU A 4 -16.65 -33.70 34.86
C LEU A 4 -17.76 -32.67 34.62
N LYS A 5 -17.86 -31.65 35.48
CA LYS A 5 -18.80 -30.53 35.28
C LYS A 5 -18.49 -29.76 33.98
N LYS A 6 -17.22 -29.60 33.64
CA LYS A 6 -16.78 -28.93 32.40
C LYS A 6 -17.07 -29.76 31.15
N PHE A 7 -16.87 -31.08 31.22
CA PHE A 7 -17.20 -31.99 30.13
C PHE A 7 -18.71 -32.03 29.83
N LEU A 8 -19.55 -32.05 30.86
CA LEU A 8 -21.01 -32.01 30.72
C LEU A 8 -21.50 -30.70 30.06
N LEU A 9 -20.86 -29.56 30.35
CA LEU A 9 -21.16 -28.29 29.69
C LEU A 9 -20.80 -28.29 28.20
N GLY A 10 -19.65 -28.87 27.83
CA GLY A 10 -19.26 -29.02 26.43
C GLY A 10 -20.20 -29.94 25.64
N LEU A 11 -20.62 -31.06 26.24
CA LEU A 11 -21.58 -31.98 25.65
C LEU A 11 -22.97 -31.31 25.48
N GLY A 12 -23.39 -30.50 26.46
CA GLY A 12 -24.59 -29.68 26.35
C GLY A 12 -24.55 -28.67 25.20
N ALA A 13 -23.40 -28.02 24.98
CA ALA A 13 -23.22 -27.11 23.84
C ALA A 13 -23.32 -27.84 22.49
N LEU A 14 -22.77 -29.05 22.39
CA LEU A 14 -22.87 -29.88 21.18
C LEU A 14 -24.32 -30.29 20.88
N VAL A 15 -25.08 -30.65 21.92
CA VAL A 15 -26.51 -30.98 21.79
C VAL A 15 -27.31 -29.75 21.36
N LEU A 16 -27.02 -28.56 21.89
CA LEU A 16 -27.67 -27.31 21.46
C LEU A 16 -27.38 -26.96 20.01
N ILE A 17 -26.15 -27.20 19.53
CA ILE A 17 -25.80 -27.01 18.11
C ILE A 17 -26.54 -28.03 17.23
N LEU A 18 -26.63 -29.29 17.65
CA LEU A 18 -27.35 -30.33 16.90
C LEU A 18 -28.85 -30.05 16.81
N VAL A 19 -29.48 -29.68 17.93
CA VAL A 19 -30.91 -29.33 17.97
C VAL A 19 -31.18 -28.01 17.22
N GLY A 20 -30.31 -27.02 17.39
CA GLY A 20 -30.40 -25.74 16.67
C GLY A 20 -30.24 -25.89 15.16
N GLY A 21 -29.30 -26.73 14.72
CA GLY A 21 -29.07 -27.06 13.30
C GLY A 21 -30.32 -27.65 12.64
N SER A 22 -30.98 -28.60 13.30
CA SER A 22 -32.25 -29.18 12.83
C SER A 22 -33.37 -28.13 12.70
N GLY A 23 -33.39 -27.12 13.58
CA GLY A 23 -34.37 -26.03 13.53
C GLY A 23 -34.21 -25.10 12.32
N THR A 24 -32.98 -24.90 11.84
CA THR A 24 -32.70 -24.01 10.69
C THR A 24 -33.29 -24.49 9.35
N GLN A 25 -33.57 -25.79 9.23
CA GLN A 25 -34.19 -26.38 8.04
C GLN A 25 -35.72 -26.45 8.10
N SER A 26 -36.34 -25.97 9.18
CA SER A 26 -37.79 -25.98 9.30
C SER A 26 -38.44 -24.84 8.51
N SER A 27 -39.59 -25.12 7.88
CA SER A 27 -40.38 -24.13 7.12
C SER A 27 -41.18 -23.17 8.02
N ASN A 28 -41.17 -23.41 9.35
CA ASN A 28 -41.85 -22.56 10.32
C ASN A 28 -40.92 -21.44 10.80
N LEU A 29 -41.30 -20.19 10.53
CA LEU A 29 -40.49 -19.00 10.82
C LEU A 29 -40.05 -18.89 12.30
N ILE A 30 -40.93 -19.26 13.24
CA ILE A 30 -40.65 -19.25 14.69
C ILE A 30 -39.60 -20.30 15.05
N LEU A 31 -39.69 -21.49 14.43
CA LEU A 31 -38.79 -22.61 14.69
C LEU A 31 -37.43 -22.41 14.00
N GLN A 32 -37.43 -21.77 12.84
CA GLN A 32 -36.23 -21.31 12.12
C GLN A 32 -35.47 -20.24 12.91
N GLY A 33 -36.20 -19.27 13.50
CA GLY A 33 -35.62 -18.24 14.38
C GLY A 33 -35.01 -18.84 15.65
N GLY A 34 -35.70 -19.80 16.28
CA GLY A 34 -35.18 -20.53 17.43
C GLY A 34 -33.93 -21.36 17.11
N GLY A 35 -33.86 -21.95 15.92
CA GLY A 35 -32.69 -22.70 15.43
C GLY A 35 -31.44 -21.83 15.30
N PHE A 36 -31.59 -20.61 14.77
CA PHE A 36 -30.47 -19.67 14.61
C PHE A 36 -29.94 -19.17 15.97
N VAL A 37 -30.84 -18.88 16.91
CA VAL A 37 -30.47 -18.49 18.29
C VAL A 37 -29.73 -19.63 19.00
N GLY A 38 -30.21 -20.87 18.87
CA GLY A 38 -29.56 -22.05 19.43
C GLY A 38 -28.15 -22.28 18.86
N LEU A 39 -27.97 -22.06 17.55
CA LEU A 39 -26.68 -22.17 16.87
C LEU A 39 -25.68 -21.12 17.38
N ILE A 40 -26.11 -19.86 17.49
CA ILE A 40 -25.26 -18.77 18.02
C ILE A 40 -24.83 -19.06 19.45
N ILE A 41 -25.77 -19.42 20.32
CA ILE A 41 -25.48 -19.72 21.74
C ILE A 41 -24.52 -20.91 21.83
N GLY A 42 -24.73 -21.96 21.02
CA GLY A 42 -23.86 -23.12 20.94
C GLY A 42 -22.44 -22.77 20.51
N LEU A 43 -22.27 -21.93 19.48
CA LEU A 43 -20.96 -21.48 19.01
C LEU A 43 -20.22 -20.63 20.03
N VAL A 44 -20.92 -19.72 20.72
CA VAL A 44 -20.32 -18.90 21.79
C VAL A 44 -19.86 -19.77 22.96
N ALA A 45 -20.66 -20.76 23.37
CA ALA A 45 -20.30 -21.70 24.42
C ALA A 45 -19.07 -22.55 24.04
N LEU A 46 -19.02 -23.04 22.78
CA LEU A 46 -17.89 -23.80 22.26
C LEU A 46 -16.62 -22.94 22.20
N TYR A 47 -16.71 -21.69 21.76
CA TYR A 47 -15.59 -20.75 21.74
C TYR A 47 -15.00 -20.52 23.14
N ILE A 48 -15.86 -20.29 24.15
CA ILE A 48 -15.42 -20.11 25.54
C ILE A 48 -14.75 -21.39 26.06
N PHE A 49 -15.29 -22.56 25.72
CA PHE A 49 -14.70 -23.85 26.10
C PHE A 49 -13.32 -24.05 25.47
N THR A 50 -13.16 -23.79 24.17
CA THR A 50 -11.86 -23.87 23.48
C THR A 50 -10.85 -22.89 24.07
N LYS A 51 -11.26 -21.66 24.39
CA LYS A 51 -10.42 -20.66 25.04
C LYS A 51 -9.97 -21.10 26.44
N MET A 52 -10.83 -21.77 27.20
CA MET A 52 -10.49 -22.33 28.51
C MET A 52 -9.61 -23.59 28.40
N ALA A 53 -9.87 -24.46 27.42
CA ALA A 53 -9.09 -25.68 27.18
C ALA A 53 -7.66 -25.36 26.72
N TRP A 54 -7.49 -24.30 25.92
CA TRP A 54 -6.19 -23.83 25.44
C TRP A 54 -5.26 -23.39 26.59
N ARG A 55 -5.83 -22.85 27.68
CA ARG A 55 -5.07 -22.51 28.89
C ARG A 55 -4.71 -23.70 29.78
N ALA A 56 -5.35 -24.85 29.61
CA ALA A 56 -5.27 -25.95 30.57
C ALA A 56 -4.46 -27.18 30.11
N MET A 57 -4.44 -27.52 28.81
CA MET A 57 -3.94 -28.84 28.37
C MET A 57 -2.95 -28.81 27.19
N GLY A 58 -2.39 -27.65 26.84
CA GLY A 58 -1.47 -27.56 25.72
C GLY A 58 -2.13 -27.90 24.37
N CYS A 59 -1.31 -27.92 23.33
CA CYS A 59 -1.71 -27.76 21.92
C CYS A 59 -2.64 -28.87 21.37
N LEU A 60 -2.52 -30.10 21.87
CA LEU A 60 -3.02 -31.32 21.22
C LEU A 60 -4.56 -31.48 21.23
N PRO A 61 -5.30 -31.26 22.35
CA PRO A 61 -6.76 -31.38 22.33
C PRO A 61 -7.45 -30.27 21.53
N SER A 62 -6.83 -29.09 21.38
CA SER A 62 -7.38 -28.02 20.55
C SER A 62 -7.42 -28.42 19.08
N PHE A 63 -6.39 -29.13 18.60
CA PHE A 63 -6.34 -29.61 17.22
C PHE A 63 -7.41 -30.66 16.93
N LEU A 64 -7.66 -31.61 17.85
CA LEU A 64 -8.70 -32.63 17.65
C LEU A 64 -10.11 -32.04 17.60
N VAL A 65 -10.39 -31.02 18.41
CA VAL A 65 -11.70 -30.33 18.37
C VAL A 65 -11.86 -29.56 17.06
N VAL A 66 -10.84 -28.85 16.59
CA VAL A 66 -10.88 -28.13 15.31
C VAL A 66 -11.04 -29.09 14.13
N ILE A 67 -10.31 -30.21 14.11
CA ILE A 67 -10.45 -31.25 13.09
C ILE A 67 -11.87 -31.82 13.08
N GLY A 68 -12.44 -32.13 14.26
CA GLY A 68 -13.81 -32.62 14.37
C GLY A 68 -14.86 -31.65 13.82
N ILE A 69 -14.69 -30.35 14.07
CA ILE A 69 -15.57 -29.29 13.55
C ILE A 69 -15.46 -29.19 12.02
N ILE A 70 -14.24 -29.23 11.46
CA ILE A 70 -14.03 -29.19 10.00
C ILE A 70 -14.70 -30.40 9.33
N VAL A 71 -14.51 -31.61 9.87
CA VAL A 71 -15.14 -32.83 9.34
C VAL A 71 -16.66 -32.73 9.39
N PHE A 72 -17.22 -32.19 10.48
CA PHE A 72 -18.66 -31.99 10.62
C PHE A 72 -19.21 -30.97 9.61
N ILE A 73 -18.51 -29.86 9.38
CA ILE A 73 -18.90 -28.85 8.38
C ILE A 73 -18.89 -29.47 6.98
N LEU A 74 -17.85 -30.22 6.63
CA LEU A 74 -17.77 -30.89 5.33
C LEU A 74 -18.88 -31.95 5.16
N TYR A 75 -19.24 -32.66 6.23
CA TYR A 75 -20.39 -33.57 6.24
C TYR A 75 -21.71 -32.82 6.03
N ALA A 76 -21.92 -31.70 6.74
CA ALA A 76 -23.14 -30.90 6.66
C ALA A 76 -23.33 -30.23 5.29
N ILE A 77 -22.24 -29.88 4.60
CA ILE A 77 -22.25 -29.36 3.22
C ILE A 77 -22.48 -30.49 2.18
N GLY A 78 -22.50 -31.76 2.61
CA GLY A 78 -22.74 -32.90 1.73
C GLY A 78 -21.53 -33.28 0.88
N ALA A 79 -20.33 -32.84 1.24
CA ALA A 79 -19.09 -33.09 0.49
C ALA A 79 -18.76 -34.60 0.36
N PHE A 80 -19.36 -35.45 1.18
CA PHE A 80 -19.15 -36.90 1.19
C PHE A 80 -20.31 -37.72 0.61
N ASN A 81 -21.44 -37.11 0.24
CA ASN A 81 -22.60 -37.85 -0.26
C ASN A 81 -22.60 -38.10 -1.78
N ASN A 82 -21.65 -37.52 -2.54
CA ASN A 82 -21.62 -37.62 -4.01
C ASN A 82 -20.29 -38.11 -4.61
N GLY A 83 -19.54 -38.95 -3.87
CA GLY A 83 -18.38 -39.67 -4.43
C GLY A 83 -17.24 -38.77 -4.93
N ILE A 84 -16.06 -39.36 -5.07
CA ILE A 84 -14.82 -38.69 -5.51
C ILE A 84 -14.85 -38.38 -7.04
N GLY A 85 -16.05 -38.18 -7.62
CA GLY A 85 -16.25 -37.89 -9.05
C GLY A 85 -16.68 -36.45 -9.36
N GLY A 86 -17.32 -35.74 -8.42
CA GLY A 86 -17.89 -34.40 -8.68
C GLY A 86 -16.97 -33.21 -8.38
N VAL A 87 -15.86 -33.45 -7.67
CA VAL A 87 -14.90 -32.39 -7.31
C VAL A 87 -14.13 -31.90 -8.54
N GLY A 88 -13.87 -32.77 -9.53
CA GLY A 88 -13.19 -32.40 -10.77
C GLY A 88 -13.99 -31.42 -11.65
N GLN A 89 -15.30 -31.64 -11.81
CA GLN A 89 -16.18 -30.76 -12.57
C GLN A 89 -16.42 -29.42 -11.85
N SER A 90 -16.50 -29.46 -10.51
CA SER A 90 -16.61 -28.25 -9.70
C SER A 90 -15.31 -27.43 -9.70
N LEU A 91 -14.14 -28.08 -9.74
CA LEU A 91 -12.84 -27.42 -9.93
C LEU A 91 -12.70 -26.81 -11.32
N GLN A 92 -13.13 -27.49 -12.38
CA GLN A 92 -13.09 -26.92 -13.74
C GLN A 92 -14.05 -25.74 -13.89
N THR A 93 -15.19 -25.76 -13.21
CA THR A 93 -16.14 -24.63 -13.18
C THR A 93 -15.61 -23.48 -12.31
N PHE A 94 -14.81 -23.76 -11.28
CA PHE A 94 -14.18 -22.76 -10.41
C PHE A 94 -12.92 -22.13 -11.04
N LEU A 95 -12.06 -22.93 -11.66
CA LEU A 95 -10.91 -22.49 -12.45
C LEU A 95 -11.37 -21.72 -13.71
N GLY A 96 -12.47 -22.15 -14.33
CA GLY A 96 -13.07 -21.47 -15.47
C GLY A 96 -13.82 -20.18 -15.14
N ARG A 97 -14.21 -19.94 -13.87
CA ARG A 97 -14.82 -18.69 -13.37
C ARG A 97 -13.79 -17.66 -12.86
N GLN A 98 -12.57 -18.10 -12.57
CA GLN A 98 -11.52 -17.21 -12.04
C GLN A 98 -11.01 -16.21 -13.10
N GLN A 99 -11.30 -16.45 -14.38
CA GLN A 99 -10.91 -15.56 -15.47
C GLN A 99 -11.89 -14.39 -15.70
N GLN A 100 -13.09 -14.42 -15.09
CA GLN A 100 -14.15 -13.41 -15.30
C GLN A 100 -14.49 -12.63 -14.01
N ALA A 101 -13.98 -13.05 -12.84
CA ALA A 101 -14.21 -12.38 -11.55
C ALA A 101 -13.09 -11.43 -11.10
N MET A 102 -12.14 -11.06 -11.98
CA MET A 102 -11.23 -9.92 -11.75
C MET A 102 -11.87 -8.56 -12.09
N MET A 103 -13.18 -8.53 -12.34
CA MET A 103 -14.00 -7.32 -12.47
C MET A 103 -15.14 -7.30 -11.44
N SER A 104 -14.83 -7.12 -10.15
CA SER A 104 -15.69 -6.39 -9.19
C SER A 104 -15.09 -6.43 -7.78
N ALA A 105 -14.47 -5.31 -7.42
CA ALA A 105 -14.47 -4.66 -6.11
C ALA A 105 -14.57 -5.50 -4.81
N GLN A 106 -13.46 -5.47 -4.07
CA GLN A 106 -13.31 -5.02 -2.67
C GLN A 106 -14.17 -5.61 -1.52
N GLN A 107 -13.43 -5.81 -0.40
CA GLN A 107 -13.80 -5.53 1.00
C GLN A 107 -14.20 -6.79 1.82
N GLN A 108 -13.65 -7.14 2.99
CA GLN A 108 -13.12 -6.39 4.15
C GLN A 108 -12.32 -7.41 5.04
N ASN A 109 -11.04 -7.17 5.36
CA ASN A 109 -10.52 -6.71 6.67
C ASN A 109 -10.15 -7.79 7.70
N GLY A 110 -8.94 -7.70 8.28
CA GLY A 110 -8.61 -8.36 9.55
C GLY A 110 -7.15 -8.74 9.80
N GLY A 111 -6.35 -7.80 10.35
CA GLY A 111 -5.26 -8.11 11.28
C GLY A 111 -3.83 -8.20 10.71
N GLN A 112 -3.05 -7.13 10.89
CA GLN A 112 -1.58 -7.20 10.80
C GLN A 112 -0.97 -7.40 12.20
N PRO A 113 0.02 -8.30 12.36
CA PRO A 113 0.83 -8.36 13.56
C PRO A 113 1.83 -7.20 13.60
N MET A 114 1.96 -6.62 14.79
CA MET A 114 3.06 -5.77 15.22
C MET A 114 4.39 -6.50 15.05
N LEU A 115 5.31 -5.99 14.23
CA LEU A 115 6.72 -6.33 14.34
C LEU A 115 7.64 -5.13 14.04
N ASP A 116 8.36 -4.79 15.11
CA ASP A 116 9.75 -4.36 15.24
C ASP A 116 10.16 -2.97 14.71
N ASP A 117 10.36 -2.07 15.68
CA ASP A 117 10.98 -0.76 15.54
C ASP A 117 12.50 -0.92 15.47
N GLY A 118 13.05 -1.07 14.27
CA GLY A 118 14.50 -1.16 14.07
C GLY A 118 14.93 -0.61 12.72
N GLU A 119 15.81 0.38 12.75
CA GLU A 119 16.58 0.95 11.62
C GLU A 119 15.81 1.81 10.58
N TYR A 120 15.56 3.08 10.91
CA TYR A 120 15.29 4.11 9.90
C TYR A 120 16.56 4.93 9.62
N ALA A 121 16.99 4.94 8.35
CA ALA A 121 18.14 5.72 7.89
C ALA A 121 17.85 7.24 7.98
N PRO A 122 18.84 8.07 8.33
CA PRO A 122 18.66 9.52 8.39
C PRO A 122 18.29 10.10 7.02
N ALA A 123 17.54 11.22 7.06
CA ALA A 123 17.17 12.00 5.88
C ALA A 123 18.41 12.26 5.00
N LEU A 124 18.34 11.82 3.74
CA LEU A 124 19.39 12.07 2.77
C LEU A 124 19.38 13.56 2.41
N ASP A 125 20.53 14.20 2.56
CA ASP A 125 20.81 15.57 2.15
C ASP A 125 20.53 15.74 0.64
N GLU A 126 19.58 16.62 0.30
CA GLU A 126 19.17 16.96 -1.07
C GLU A 126 20.18 17.87 -1.81
N ASN A 127 21.44 17.93 -1.39
CA ASN A 127 22.51 18.50 -2.21
C ASN A 127 22.93 17.52 -3.32
N PHE A 128 21.98 17.20 -4.20
CA PHE A 128 22.26 16.60 -5.49
C PHE A 128 22.54 17.75 -6.46
N ASP A 129 23.79 17.82 -6.94
CA ASP A 129 24.26 18.85 -7.87
C ASP A 129 23.50 18.71 -9.20
N THR A 130 22.36 19.41 -9.27
CA THR A 130 21.50 19.45 -10.44
C THR A 130 22.05 20.52 -11.37
N GLY A 131 23.13 20.18 -12.07
CA GLY A 131 23.63 20.91 -13.23
C GLY A 131 22.67 20.81 -14.42
N ILE A 132 21.39 21.12 -14.23
CA ILE A 132 20.45 21.39 -15.31
C ILE A 132 20.43 22.91 -15.46
N GLY A 133 21.14 23.39 -16.48
CA GLY A 133 21.10 24.79 -16.87
C GLY A 133 19.66 25.24 -17.10
N GLU A 134 19.32 26.37 -16.49
CA GLU A 134 18.07 27.12 -16.65
C GLU A 134 17.86 27.53 -18.12
N ASN A 135 17.48 26.64 -19.02
CA ASN A 135 17.15 27.00 -20.41
C ASN A 135 16.32 25.93 -21.11
N ALA A 136 15.14 25.56 -20.59
CA ALA A 136 14.25 24.65 -21.33
C ALA A 136 12.76 24.67 -20.96
N TYR A 137 12.17 25.82 -20.61
CA TYR A 137 10.69 25.92 -20.59
C TYR A 137 10.23 27.31 -21.05
N GLN A 138 10.36 27.58 -22.36
CA GLN A 138 9.57 28.63 -23.01
C GLN A 138 8.22 28.03 -23.43
N ARG A 139 7.14 28.62 -22.91
CA ARG A 139 5.74 28.34 -23.27
C ARG A 139 5.54 28.41 -24.78
N GLN A 140 5.11 27.31 -25.41
CA GLN A 140 4.50 27.35 -26.74
C GLN A 140 2.97 27.38 -26.60
N GLN A 141 2.37 28.46 -27.09
CA GLN A 141 0.93 28.59 -27.32
C GLN A 141 0.54 27.91 -28.65
N PRO A 142 -0.75 27.55 -28.86
CA PRO A 142 -1.18 26.80 -30.03
C PRO A 142 -1.13 27.63 -31.32
N SER A 143 -0.74 26.99 -32.42
CA SER A 143 -0.59 27.55 -33.75
C SER A 143 -1.92 27.70 -34.51
N GLN A 144 -2.12 28.87 -35.13
CA GLN A 144 -3.11 29.11 -36.18
C GLN A 144 -2.44 29.04 -37.58
N PRO A 145 -3.17 28.74 -38.67
CA PRO A 145 -2.59 28.35 -39.94
C PRO A 145 -1.99 29.54 -40.73
N ALA A 146 -0.94 29.21 -41.48
CA ALA A 146 -0.09 30.13 -42.21
C ALA A 146 -0.73 30.72 -43.47
N GLN A 147 -0.60 32.04 -43.64
CA GLN A 147 -0.53 32.69 -44.95
C GLN A 147 0.91 33.15 -45.15
N GLY A 148 1.62 32.52 -46.07
CA GLY A 148 3.04 32.77 -46.34
C GLY A 148 3.25 34.04 -47.15
N ASN A 149 4.10 34.94 -46.65
CA ASN A 149 4.54 36.12 -47.38
C ASN A 149 5.97 35.89 -47.91
N ALA A 150 6.15 36.14 -49.22
CA ALA A 150 7.39 35.94 -50.00
C ALA A 150 8.65 36.61 -49.41
N PHE A 151 8.49 37.54 -48.47
CA PHE A 151 9.59 38.15 -47.71
C PHE A 151 10.35 37.14 -46.83
N GLN A 152 9.67 36.12 -46.31
CA GLN A 152 10.28 35.09 -45.46
C GLN A 152 11.21 34.17 -46.25
N GLN A 153 10.88 33.94 -47.52
CA GLN A 153 11.69 33.13 -48.45
C GLN A 153 12.97 33.87 -48.87
N PHE A 154 12.89 35.20 -49.04
CA PHE A 154 14.05 36.05 -49.34
C PHE A 154 15.03 36.19 -48.17
N MET A 155 14.51 36.28 -46.93
CA MET A 155 15.35 36.32 -45.72
C MET A 155 16.10 35.00 -45.49
N SER A 156 15.59 33.89 -46.01
CA SER A 156 16.21 32.56 -45.90
C SER A 156 17.39 32.35 -46.85
N SER A 157 17.52 33.16 -47.92
CA SER A 157 18.60 33.03 -48.91
C SER A 157 19.80 33.94 -48.63
N LEU A 158 19.71 34.86 -47.67
CA LEU A 158 20.76 35.85 -47.36
C LEU A 158 21.43 35.63 -45.99
N GLY A 159 20.85 34.80 -45.12
CA GLY A 159 21.43 34.42 -43.84
C GLY A 159 22.17 33.08 -43.95
N GLY A 160 23.47 33.08 -43.69
CA GLY A 160 24.33 31.90 -43.73
C GLY A 160 23.73 30.70 -43.00
N ALA A 161 23.96 29.52 -43.57
CA ALA A 161 23.54 28.22 -43.07
C ALA A 161 23.96 28.01 -41.61
N GLY A 162 23.09 28.38 -40.68
CA GLY A 162 23.10 27.87 -39.32
C GLY A 162 22.79 26.39 -39.40
N GLN A 163 23.78 25.55 -39.11
CA GLN A 163 23.63 24.10 -39.02
C GLN A 163 22.40 23.78 -38.16
N ALA A 164 21.43 23.10 -38.76
CA ALA A 164 20.33 22.50 -38.02
C ALA A 164 20.92 21.64 -36.90
N ARG A 165 20.76 22.07 -35.65
CA ARG A 165 21.03 21.21 -34.50
C ARG A 165 20.16 19.98 -34.69
N ASN A 166 20.81 18.82 -34.60
CA ASN A 166 20.16 17.53 -34.64
C ASN A 166 19.32 17.43 -33.36
N ASP A 167 18.10 17.96 -33.39
CA ASP A 167 17.07 17.73 -32.39
C ASP A 167 16.65 16.26 -32.50
N GLN A 168 17.54 15.36 -32.10
CA GLN A 168 17.13 14.01 -31.74
C GLN A 168 16.20 14.19 -30.55
N GLY A 169 14.89 14.20 -30.82
CA GLY A 169 13.87 14.26 -29.80
C GLY A 169 14.19 13.27 -28.69
N PHE A 170 13.98 13.67 -27.44
CA PHE A 170 14.25 12.83 -26.27
C PHE A 170 13.62 11.45 -26.49
N ASN A 171 14.45 10.41 -26.63
CA ASN A 171 14.01 9.02 -26.74
C ASN A 171 14.14 8.35 -25.37
N PRO A 172 13.03 8.16 -24.62
CA PRO A 172 13.07 7.57 -23.28
C PRO A 172 13.51 6.10 -23.30
N GLN A 173 13.41 5.42 -24.44
CA GLN A 173 13.81 4.01 -24.60
C GLN A 173 15.33 3.85 -24.77
N ALA A 174 16.05 4.94 -25.01
CA ALA A 174 17.51 4.92 -25.10
C ALA A 174 18.21 5.06 -23.74
N LEU A 175 17.45 5.29 -22.66
CA LEU A 175 18.01 5.40 -21.32
C LEU A 175 18.46 4.04 -20.79
N PRO A 176 19.58 3.96 -20.03
CA PRO A 176 19.99 2.75 -19.36
C PRO A 176 18.88 2.22 -18.46
N SER A 177 18.51 0.95 -18.61
CA SER A 177 17.52 0.30 -17.76
C SER A 177 18.05 -0.99 -17.14
N PHE A 178 17.49 -1.36 -16.01
CA PHE A 178 17.77 -2.62 -15.35
C PHE A 178 16.54 -3.12 -14.60
N THR A 179 16.49 -4.44 -14.40
CA THR A 179 15.42 -5.09 -13.66
C THR A 179 15.96 -5.64 -12.35
N SER A 180 15.39 -5.22 -11.21
CA SER A 180 15.84 -5.67 -9.89
C SER A 180 14.76 -5.52 -8.83
N PRO A 181 14.72 -6.39 -7.80
CA PRO A 181 13.92 -6.15 -6.61
C PRO A 181 14.35 -4.85 -5.91
N ALA A 182 13.38 -4.18 -5.29
CA ALA A 182 13.61 -2.90 -4.60
C ALA A 182 13.13 -2.96 -3.16
N ARG A 183 13.92 -2.38 -2.25
CA ARG A 183 13.47 -2.11 -0.88
C ARG A 183 12.92 -0.68 -0.82
N VAL A 184 11.69 -0.52 -0.37
CA VAL A 184 11.10 0.82 -0.18
C VAL A 184 11.72 1.52 1.04
N ILE A 185 12.20 2.75 0.85
CA ILE A 185 12.74 3.60 1.93
C ILE A 185 11.69 4.61 2.38
N ASN A 186 11.11 5.36 1.45
CA ASN A 186 9.99 6.27 1.66
C ASN A 186 9.04 6.21 0.43
N GLY A 187 8.10 7.15 0.31
CA GLY A 187 7.09 7.11 -0.78
C GLY A 187 7.60 7.46 -2.18
N ASP A 188 8.83 7.95 -2.34
CA ASP A 188 9.42 8.33 -3.64
C ASP A 188 10.86 7.81 -3.85
N THR A 189 11.44 7.14 -2.85
CA THR A 189 12.83 6.68 -2.84
C THR A 189 12.88 5.19 -2.49
N LEU A 190 13.57 4.46 -3.36
CA LEU A 190 13.83 3.03 -3.26
C LEU A 190 15.31 2.81 -2.96
N GLN A 191 15.63 1.66 -2.39
CA GLN A 191 16.97 1.13 -2.33
C GLN A 191 17.06 -0.08 -3.25
N ILE A 192 17.93 0.01 -4.25
CA ILE A 192 18.16 -1.04 -5.24
C ILE A 192 19.66 -1.31 -5.28
N GLN A 193 20.05 -2.57 -5.09
CA GLN A 193 21.46 -3.00 -5.06
C GLN A 193 22.35 -2.16 -4.11
N GLY A 194 21.78 -1.75 -2.96
CA GLY A 194 22.49 -0.94 -1.95
C GLY A 194 22.67 0.54 -2.29
N ARG A 195 22.08 1.03 -3.39
CA ARG A 195 22.06 2.44 -3.79
C ARG A 195 20.65 3.02 -3.69
N TYR A 196 20.54 4.33 -3.48
CA TYR A 196 19.24 4.99 -3.51
C TYR A 196 18.81 5.29 -4.93
N PHE A 197 17.53 5.09 -5.21
CA PHE A 197 16.87 5.38 -6.47
C PHE A 197 15.66 6.28 -6.17
N LYS A 198 15.72 7.55 -6.58
CA LYS A 198 14.62 8.52 -6.42
C LYS A 198 13.74 8.52 -7.67
N LEU A 199 12.44 8.40 -7.48
CA LEU A 199 11.46 8.48 -8.56
C LEU A 199 11.41 9.91 -9.10
N TYR A 200 11.57 10.04 -10.41
CA TYR A 200 11.55 11.31 -11.10
C TYR A 200 10.11 11.84 -11.24
N GLY A 201 9.94 13.16 -11.12
CA GLY A 201 8.68 13.84 -11.44
C GLY A 201 7.57 13.75 -10.40
N ILE A 202 7.79 13.08 -9.27
CA ILE A 202 6.87 13.01 -8.15
C ILE A 202 7.57 13.49 -6.87
N ASP A 203 6.79 13.87 -5.86
CA ASP A 203 7.29 14.11 -4.50
C ASP A 203 6.36 13.43 -3.51
N ALA A 204 6.90 12.60 -2.62
CA ALA A 204 6.11 11.89 -1.61
C ALA A 204 6.32 12.51 -0.22
N PRO A 205 5.37 12.37 0.72
CA PRO A 205 5.54 12.88 2.06
C PRO A 205 6.78 12.27 2.73
N GLU A 206 7.53 13.11 3.44
CA GLU A 206 8.69 12.67 4.22
C GLU A 206 8.27 11.61 5.24
N ALA A 207 9.11 10.63 5.55
CA ALA A 207 8.71 9.51 6.42
C ALA A 207 8.28 9.92 7.85
N ASN A 208 8.68 11.11 8.30
CA ASN A 208 8.25 11.69 9.57
C ASN A 208 7.12 12.73 9.41
N GLN A 209 6.62 12.93 8.20
CA GLN A 209 5.56 13.89 7.90
C GLN A 209 4.21 13.39 8.45
N THR A 210 3.53 14.30 9.14
CA THR A 210 2.20 14.08 9.70
C THR A 210 1.16 14.85 8.90
N CYS A 211 0.04 14.21 8.59
CA CYS A 211 -1.11 14.78 7.87
C CYS A 211 -2.40 14.59 8.68
N ALA A 212 -3.47 15.29 8.30
CA ALA A 212 -4.78 15.13 8.91
C ALA A 212 -5.69 14.31 7.99
N ASP A 213 -6.35 13.28 8.53
CA ASP A 213 -7.30 12.45 7.79
C ASP A 213 -8.65 13.17 7.55
N LYS A 214 -9.61 12.48 6.94
CA LYS A 214 -10.96 13.01 6.67
C LYS A 214 -11.73 13.47 7.91
N THR A 215 -11.35 12.98 9.10
CA THR A 215 -11.94 13.37 10.39
C THR A 215 -11.11 14.43 11.12
N GLY A 216 -10.00 14.88 10.53
CA GLY A 216 -9.07 15.83 11.12
C GLY A 216 -8.05 15.19 12.07
N ARG A 217 -7.99 13.85 12.17
CA ARG A 217 -7.04 13.16 13.04
C ARG A 217 -5.65 13.13 12.42
N SER A 218 -4.64 13.40 13.23
CA SER A 218 -3.24 13.34 12.81
C SER A 218 -2.80 11.89 12.59
N TYR A 219 -2.13 11.62 11.48
CA TYR A 219 -1.49 10.34 11.19
C TYR A 219 -0.15 10.56 10.46
N ASN A 220 0.78 9.61 10.57
CA ASN A 220 2.04 9.65 9.83
C ASN A 220 1.79 9.25 8.37
N CYS A 221 1.64 10.25 7.50
CA CYS A 221 1.32 10.04 6.10
C CYS A 221 2.52 9.57 5.28
N GLY A 222 3.75 9.95 5.62
CA GLY A 222 4.94 9.45 4.92
C GLY A 222 5.16 7.96 5.13
N ARG A 223 4.94 7.47 6.37
CA ARG A 223 4.96 6.04 6.65
C ARG A 223 3.87 5.30 5.87
N GLN A 224 2.68 5.88 5.74
CA GLN A 224 1.61 5.22 4.98
C GLN A 224 1.88 5.21 3.48
N ALA A 225 2.47 6.26 2.91
CA ALA A 225 2.90 6.26 1.53
C ALA A 225 3.93 5.14 1.25
N ALA A 226 4.93 5.01 2.11
CA ALA A 226 5.94 3.94 2.00
C ALA A 226 5.34 2.54 2.15
N LEU A 227 4.41 2.35 3.10
CA LEU A 227 3.73 1.07 3.31
C LEU A 227 2.83 0.69 2.14
N TRP A 228 2.12 1.67 1.57
CA TRP A 228 1.31 1.45 0.38
C TRP A 228 2.19 0.99 -0.80
N LEU A 229 3.30 1.69 -1.05
CA LEU A 229 4.23 1.32 -2.12
C LEU A 229 4.79 -0.08 -1.91
N LYS A 230 5.27 -0.37 -0.69
CA LYS A 230 5.80 -1.70 -0.34
C LYS A 230 4.77 -2.80 -0.53
N GLY A 231 3.53 -2.59 -0.10
CA GLY A 231 2.44 -3.55 -0.26
C GLY A 231 2.05 -3.76 -1.72
N TRP A 232 2.12 -2.72 -2.54
CA TRP A 232 1.77 -2.79 -3.96
C TRP A 232 2.85 -3.51 -4.78
N ILE A 233 4.14 -3.19 -4.58
CA ILE A 233 5.23 -3.82 -5.34
C ILE A 233 5.58 -5.22 -4.84
N GLY A 234 5.41 -5.49 -3.54
CA GLY A 234 5.82 -6.76 -2.92
C GLY A 234 7.31 -7.05 -3.11
N ASP A 235 7.63 -8.31 -3.45
CA ASP A 235 9.00 -8.75 -3.78
C ASP A 235 9.24 -8.80 -5.30
N ASN A 236 8.33 -8.24 -6.10
CA ASN A 236 8.45 -8.27 -7.55
C ASN A 236 9.60 -7.38 -8.03
N PRO A 237 10.36 -7.81 -9.04
CA PRO A 237 11.39 -6.99 -9.63
C PRO A 237 10.77 -5.82 -10.40
N LEU A 238 11.41 -4.65 -10.34
CA LEU A 238 11.01 -3.44 -11.04
C LEU A 238 11.91 -3.20 -12.24
N ASP A 239 11.35 -2.76 -13.35
CA ASP A 239 12.10 -2.24 -14.51
C ASP A 239 12.34 -0.74 -14.31
N CYS A 240 13.57 -0.36 -13.98
CA CYS A 240 13.95 1.01 -13.70
C CYS A 240 14.82 1.59 -14.81
N ARG A 241 14.41 2.74 -15.36
CA ARG A 241 15.16 3.54 -16.33
C ARG A 241 15.87 4.67 -15.62
N ILE A 242 17.18 4.76 -15.81
CA ILE A 242 18.05 5.74 -15.16
C ILE A 242 18.13 6.99 -16.03
N MET A 243 17.72 8.13 -15.47
CA MET A 243 17.85 9.43 -16.13
C MET A 243 19.12 10.16 -15.68
N GLN A 244 19.47 10.05 -14.40
CA GLN A 244 20.65 10.67 -13.83
C GLN A 244 21.26 9.78 -12.75
N GLN A 245 22.58 9.87 -12.57
CA GLN A 245 23.32 9.18 -11.51
C GLN A 245 24.35 10.14 -10.89
N ASP A 246 24.47 10.17 -9.56
CA ASP A 246 25.53 10.92 -8.89
C ASP A 246 26.85 10.14 -8.80
N LYS A 247 27.89 10.85 -8.33
CA LYS A 247 29.22 10.27 -8.03
C LYS A 247 29.19 9.18 -6.94
N LYS A 248 28.14 9.13 -6.11
CA LYS A 248 27.96 8.11 -5.04
C LYS A 248 27.20 6.88 -5.55
N GLY A 249 26.72 6.90 -6.80
CA GLY A 249 25.94 5.84 -7.42
C GLY A 249 24.44 5.90 -7.13
N ASN A 250 23.92 6.94 -6.48
CA ASN A 250 22.48 7.15 -6.35
C ASN A 250 21.90 7.60 -7.70
N MET A 251 20.70 7.14 -7.98
CA MET A 251 20.06 7.28 -9.28
C MET A 251 18.75 8.06 -9.17
N VAL A 252 18.39 8.74 -10.24
CA VAL A 252 17.09 9.37 -10.42
C VAL A 252 16.51 8.87 -11.74
N GLY A 253 15.24 8.48 -11.74
CA GLY A 253 14.60 8.00 -12.95
C GLY A 253 13.20 7.47 -12.72
N THR A 254 12.68 6.71 -13.67
CA THR A 254 11.35 6.10 -13.59
C THR A 254 11.49 4.60 -13.38
N CYS A 255 10.51 4.00 -12.69
CA CYS A 255 10.44 2.56 -12.50
C CYS A 255 9.04 2.08 -12.87
N ALA A 256 8.95 0.86 -13.38
CA ALA A 256 7.71 0.20 -13.73
C ALA A 256 7.60 -1.18 -13.06
N LEU A 257 6.38 -1.55 -12.67
CA LEU A 257 6.01 -2.89 -12.27
C LEU A 257 5.19 -3.51 -13.40
N GLY A 258 5.85 -4.29 -14.26
CA GLY A 258 5.24 -4.73 -15.51
C GLY A 258 4.91 -3.53 -16.42
N GLU A 259 3.63 -3.33 -16.72
CA GLU A 259 3.14 -2.22 -17.54
C GLU A 259 2.79 -0.96 -16.73
N TYR A 260 2.86 -1.03 -15.40
CA TYR A 260 2.43 0.06 -14.52
C TYR A 260 3.60 0.95 -14.12
N ASP A 261 3.56 2.23 -14.47
CA ASP A 261 4.51 3.24 -13.99
C ASP A 261 4.31 3.49 -12.48
N LEU A 262 5.41 3.38 -11.71
CA LEU A 262 5.37 3.54 -10.25
C LEU A 262 4.95 4.94 -9.82
N GLY A 263 5.46 5.97 -10.50
CA GLY A 263 5.15 7.36 -10.17
C GLY A 263 3.68 7.67 -10.44
N ALA A 264 3.16 7.20 -11.58
CA ALA A 264 1.75 7.32 -11.93
C ALA A 264 0.87 6.61 -10.90
N ALA A 265 1.23 5.40 -10.51
CA ALA A 265 0.48 4.62 -9.53
C ALA A 265 0.44 5.31 -8.15
N LEU A 266 1.58 5.79 -7.66
CA LEU A 266 1.70 6.52 -6.39
C LEU A 266 0.86 7.79 -6.37
N VAL A 267 0.97 8.59 -7.43
CA VAL A 267 0.25 9.86 -7.55
C VAL A 267 -1.25 9.61 -7.67
N ASN A 268 -1.68 8.65 -8.50
CA ASN A 268 -3.09 8.29 -8.67
C ASN A 268 -3.72 7.71 -7.39
N ALA A 269 -2.95 6.96 -6.61
CA ALA A 269 -3.35 6.47 -5.30
C ALA A 269 -3.33 7.56 -4.21
N GLY A 270 -2.84 8.77 -4.54
CA GLY A 270 -2.78 9.91 -3.64
C GLY A 270 -1.69 9.82 -2.59
N TRP A 271 -0.65 8.99 -2.78
CA TRP A 271 0.47 8.84 -1.85
C TRP A 271 1.73 9.64 -2.24
N ALA A 272 1.69 10.29 -3.40
CA ALA A 272 2.63 11.29 -3.85
C ALA A 272 1.88 12.41 -4.58
N VAL A 273 2.54 13.56 -4.75
CA VAL A 273 2.05 14.68 -5.55
C VAL A 273 2.89 14.81 -6.81
N ALA A 274 2.31 15.34 -7.90
CA ALA A 274 3.06 15.62 -9.12
C ALA A 274 4.04 16.77 -8.85
N TYR A 275 5.30 16.60 -9.25
CA TYR A 275 6.33 17.61 -9.06
C TYR A 275 6.61 18.36 -10.36
N THR A 276 5.76 19.35 -10.63
CA THR A 276 5.74 20.15 -11.87
C THR A 276 7.00 20.99 -12.10
N LYS A 277 7.88 21.12 -11.10
CA LYS A 277 9.21 21.70 -11.29
C LYS A 277 10.03 20.95 -12.33
N TYR A 278 9.84 19.64 -12.43
CA TYR A 278 10.59 18.78 -13.35
C TYR A 278 9.75 18.30 -14.53
N THR A 279 8.49 17.93 -14.32
CA THR A 279 7.64 17.41 -15.38
C THR A 279 6.16 17.47 -15.03
N ASP A 280 5.31 17.60 -16.05
CA ASP A 280 3.85 17.65 -15.91
C ASP A 280 3.17 16.30 -16.18
N ILE A 281 3.93 15.24 -16.52
CA ILE A 281 3.36 13.94 -16.92
C ILE A 281 2.47 13.31 -15.84
N TYR A 282 2.70 13.63 -14.57
CA TYR A 282 1.94 13.08 -13.44
C TYR A 282 0.73 13.92 -13.02
N VAL A 283 0.55 15.13 -13.58
CA VAL A 283 -0.55 16.03 -13.23
C VAL A 283 -1.94 15.41 -13.45
N PRO A 284 -2.22 14.68 -14.54
CA PRO A 284 -3.54 14.05 -14.74
C PRO A 284 -3.87 13.03 -13.65
N TYR A 285 -2.87 12.28 -13.18
CA TYR A 285 -3.03 11.30 -12.10
C TYR A 285 -3.29 11.98 -10.76
N GLU A 286 -2.64 13.14 -10.52
CA GLU A 286 -2.86 13.93 -9.30
C GLU A 286 -4.30 14.47 -9.27
N GLN A 287 -4.78 14.99 -10.39
CA GLN A 287 -6.17 15.45 -10.54
C GLN A 287 -7.17 14.32 -10.27
N GLN A 288 -6.91 13.12 -10.79
CA GLN A 288 -7.77 11.97 -10.55
C GLN A 288 -7.78 11.57 -9.07
N ALA A 289 -6.62 11.60 -8.40
CA ALA A 289 -6.52 11.32 -6.97
C ALA A 289 -7.25 12.37 -6.12
N GLN A 290 -7.20 13.64 -6.51
CA GLN A 290 -7.94 14.74 -5.88
C GLN A 290 -9.45 14.54 -6.00
N LEU A 291 -9.94 14.27 -7.22
CA LEU A 291 -11.36 14.05 -7.49
C LEU A 291 -11.92 12.86 -6.69
N ASN A 292 -11.12 11.81 -6.53
CA ASN A 292 -11.51 10.60 -5.80
C ASN A 292 -11.29 10.71 -4.28
N GLY A 293 -10.60 11.75 -3.80
CA GLY A 293 -10.22 11.87 -2.38
C GLY A 293 -9.29 10.75 -1.91
N ASN A 294 -8.38 10.29 -2.78
CA ASN A 294 -7.47 9.18 -2.49
C ASN A 294 -6.29 9.62 -1.60
N GLY A 295 -5.83 8.73 -0.72
CA GLY A 295 -4.58 8.91 0.03
C GLY A 295 -4.54 10.21 0.83
N LEU A 296 -3.61 11.09 0.51
CA LEU A 296 -3.45 12.41 1.11
C LEU A 296 -4.65 13.33 0.88
N TRP A 297 -5.34 13.17 -0.25
CA TRP A 297 -6.47 14.01 -0.67
C TRP A 297 -7.76 13.74 0.09
N GLN A 298 -7.81 12.71 0.94
CA GLN A 298 -8.94 12.47 1.84
C GLN A 298 -9.05 13.53 2.95
N GLY A 299 -8.00 14.31 3.21
CA GLY A 299 -7.91 15.24 4.31
C GLY A 299 -7.00 16.43 4.01
N LYS A 300 -6.32 16.95 5.03
CA LYS A 300 -5.45 18.13 4.91
C LYS A 300 -4.00 17.74 5.10
N PHE A 301 -3.15 18.24 4.22
CA PHE A 301 -1.71 18.02 4.28
C PHE A 301 -0.96 19.21 3.70
N TYR A 302 0.31 19.34 4.09
CA TYR A 302 1.27 20.20 3.40
C TYR A 302 1.90 19.39 2.28
N LYS A 303 2.13 20.00 1.11
CA LYS A 303 2.93 19.33 0.08
C LYS A 303 4.34 19.07 0.62
N PRO A 304 5.04 18.01 0.17
CA PRO A 304 6.27 17.59 0.84
C PRO A 304 7.38 18.65 0.81
N TRP A 305 7.49 19.43 -0.28
CA TRP A 305 8.39 20.59 -0.33
C TRP A 305 8.03 21.70 0.67
N ASP A 306 6.74 21.99 0.88
CA ASP A 306 6.30 22.99 1.87
C ASP A 306 6.61 22.49 3.29
N TRP A 307 6.40 21.19 3.53
CA TRP A 307 6.77 20.56 4.79
C TRP A 307 8.27 20.68 5.06
N ARG A 308 9.13 20.39 4.08
CA ARG A 308 10.58 20.55 4.19
C ARG A 308 10.96 21.99 4.54
N ALA A 309 10.37 22.98 3.85
CA ALA A 309 10.59 24.40 4.13
C ALA A 309 10.18 24.79 5.56
N LEU A 310 9.06 24.26 6.05
CA LEU A 310 8.59 24.49 7.42
C LEU A 310 9.50 23.85 8.47
N GLN A 311 10.02 22.63 8.22
CA GLN A 311 10.94 21.98 9.15
C GLN A 311 12.30 22.69 9.24
N ALA A 312 12.80 23.20 8.11
CA ALA A 312 14.07 23.95 8.08
C ALA A 312 14.03 25.24 8.92
N GLN A 313 12.86 25.85 9.05
CA GLN A 313 12.66 27.09 9.83
C GLN A 313 12.47 26.86 11.33
N LYS A 314 12.29 25.61 11.79
CA LYS A 314 12.03 25.36 13.21
C LYS A 314 13.27 25.69 14.06
N PRO A 315 13.14 26.56 15.08
CA PRO A 315 14.25 26.87 15.96
C PRO A 315 14.67 25.59 16.70
N LYS A 316 15.98 25.31 16.72
CA LYS A 316 16.55 24.19 17.48
C LYS A 316 16.50 24.51 18.97
N ILE A 317 15.35 24.26 19.60
CA ILE A 317 15.19 24.42 21.04
C ILE A 317 15.95 23.29 21.74
N LYS A 318 17.10 23.60 22.34
CA LYS A 318 17.77 22.68 23.26
C LYS A 318 16.97 22.61 24.55
N VAL A 319 16.25 21.51 24.75
CA VAL A 319 15.65 21.22 26.06
C VAL A 319 16.79 20.83 27.01
N ILE A 320 17.26 21.80 27.80
CA ILE A 320 18.22 21.54 28.87
C ILE A 320 17.47 20.75 29.95
N LYS A 321 17.71 19.44 30.02
CA LYS A 321 17.18 18.63 31.12
C LYS A 321 17.79 19.12 32.43
N PRO A 322 17.00 19.45 33.46
CA PRO A 322 17.55 19.85 34.75
C PRO A 322 18.42 18.72 35.29
N LYS A 323 19.61 19.07 35.78
CA LYS A 323 20.54 18.12 36.42
C LYS A 323 19.83 17.51 37.61
N LYS A 324 19.49 16.21 37.52
CA LYS A 324 18.91 15.45 38.64
C LYS A 324 19.86 15.60 39.83
N ARG A 325 19.44 16.33 40.87
CA ARG A 325 20.19 16.42 42.13
C ARG A 325 20.33 14.97 42.61
N ARG A 326 21.56 14.46 42.70
CA ARG A 326 21.80 13.21 43.41
C ARG A 326 21.44 13.51 44.86
N GLU A 327 20.32 12.95 45.32
CA GLU A 327 20.06 12.88 46.75
C GLU A 327 21.19 12.03 47.33
N ASN A 328 22.08 12.67 48.08
CA ASN A 328 23.04 11.93 48.88
C ASN A 328 22.23 11.14 49.90
N PHE A 329 22.54 9.85 50.05
CA PHE A 329 21.85 8.91 50.93
C PHE A 329 22.04 9.19 52.44
N LEU A 330 22.43 10.41 52.80
CA LEU A 330 22.57 10.89 54.16
C LEU A 330 21.81 12.22 54.24
N GLY A 331 20.50 12.10 54.42
CA GLY A 331 19.64 13.22 54.78
C GLY A 331 19.93 13.64 56.22
N LEU A 332 20.72 14.70 56.35
CA LEU A 332 20.74 15.62 57.49
C LEU A 332 20.63 17.04 56.93
#